data_AF-A0A975M0R5-F1
#
_entry.id   AF-A0A975M0R5-F1
#
_cell.length_a   1.000
_cell.length_b   1.000
_cell.length_c   1.000
_cell.angle_alpha   90.00
_cell.angle_beta   90.00
_cell.angle_gamma   90.00
#
_symmetry.space_group_name_H-M   'P 1'
#
loop_
_entity.id
_entity.type
_entity.pdbx_description
1 polymer ?
#
loop_
_entity_poly.entity_id
_entity_poly.type
_entity_poly.pdbx_seq_one_letter_code
_entity_poly.pdbx_strand_id
1 'polypeptide(L)'
;MKKIVFFAIILLASLISINYVYDKPLLNMIITGVFSMSLASISIILGFFKVSKRDRYIWEHRKEKFRLSYAYLIRIITSDNKFLLVKSSKNFKYQPVGGVYHIKDNTMDYWESLGFRNDGTGDKEDFRGVVIGSKLKKILKKLDKGINREESPNREFNEEVIKMLSTEDRDYFEDIEHFKYHRRTELFGDELFYSNIAKHRMNVYRIYDYKLTRKQEDIINNFKNDYIKCFSHEEILNLGMDISNGNHNPIINEHTRFLVSRTEVNYEL
;
A
#
# COMPACT_ATOMS: atom_id res chain seq x y z
N MET A 1 7.60 -3.72 24.82
CA MET A 1 8.44 -3.14 25.90
C MET A 1 8.68 -4.11 27.04
N LYS A 2 7.67 -4.60 27.78
CA LYS A 2 7.89 -5.49 28.96
C LYS A 2 8.74 -6.74 28.67
N LYS A 3 8.54 -7.41 27.53
CA LYS A 3 9.33 -8.61 27.15
C LYS A 3 10.78 -8.30 26.73
N ILE A 4 11.02 -7.17 26.09
CA ILE A 4 12.38 -6.75 25.67
C ILE A 4 13.22 -6.37 26.89
N VAL A 5 12.62 -5.65 27.84
CA VAL A 5 13.27 -5.30 29.12
C VAL A 5 13.60 -6.58 29.92
N PHE A 6 12.69 -7.56 29.93
CA PHE A 6 12.94 -8.86 30.56
C PHE A 6 14.15 -9.59 29.94
N PHE A 7 14.25 -9.64 28.62
CA PHE A 7 15.41 -10.26 27.95
C PHE A 7 16.71 -9.48 28.14
N ALA A 8 16.66 -8.14 28.18
CA ALA A 8 17.83 -7.31 28.46
C ALA A 8 18.37 -7.54 29.87
N ILE A 9 17.49 -7.74 30.86
CA ILE A 9 17.88 -8.08 32.24
C ILE A 9 18.54 -9.47 32.30
N ILE A 10 17.99 -10.46 31.59
CA ILE A 10 18.60 -11.80 31.50
C ILE A 10 20.00 -11.73 30.86
N LEU A 11 20.15 -10.95 29.79
CA LEU A 11 21.44 -10.74 29.11
C LEU A 11 22.47 -10.08 30.04
N LEU A 12 22.06 -9.05 30.80
CA LEU A 12 22.93 -8.38 31.76
C LEU A 12 23.36 -9.33 32.88
N ALA A 13 22.43 -10.12 33.42
CA ALA A 13 22.70 -11.10 34.47
C ALA A 13 23.68 -12.19 34.00
N SER A 14 23.54 -12.66 32.75
CA SER A 14 24.48 -13.62 32.17
C SER A 14 25.89 -13.04 31.98
N LEU A 15 26.01 -11.79 31.53
CA LEU A 15 27.31 -11.12 31.38
C LEU A 15 28.03 -10.91 32.72
N ILE A 16 27.29 -10.57 33.77
CA ILE A 16 27.81 -10.44 35.13
C ILE A 16 28.27 -11.82 35.65
N SER A 17 27.52 -12.88 35.38
CA SER A 17 27.86 -14.23 35.83
C SER A 17 29.11 -14.81 35.16
N ILE A 18 29.41 -14.43 33.91
CA ILE A 18 30.63 -14.85 33.20
C ILE A 18 31.90 -14.32 33.90
N ASN A 19 31.87 -13.08 34.41
CA ASN A 19 33.02 -12.49 35.13
C ASN A 19 33.29 -13.14 36.50
N TYR A 20 32.28 -13.75 37.14
CA TYR A 20 32.42 -14.34 38.48
C TYR A 20 32.79 -15.83 38.49
N VAL A 21 32.72 -16.50 37.34
CA VAL A 21 32.75 -17.97 37.23
C VAL A 21 33.98 -18.49 36.48
N TYR A 22 34.93 -17.61 36.15
CA TYR A 22 36.10 -17.93 35.33
C TYR A 22 36.92 -19.15 35.82
N ASP A 23 37.05 -19.33 37.14
CA ASP A 23 37.84 -20.41 37.74
C ASP A 23 37.05 -21.72 37.98
N LYS A 24 35.76 -21.79 37.59
CA LYS A 24 34.92 -22.98 37.76
C LYS A 24 34.43 -23.53 36.42
N PRO A 25 35.19 -24.41 35.76
CA PRO A 25 34.94 -24.82 34.37
C PRO A 25 33.57 -25.49 34.18
N LEU A 26 33.12 -26.32 35.12
CA LEU A 26 31.80 -26.98 35.05
C LEU A 26 30.64 -25.97 35.11
N LEU A 27 30.74 -24.97 35.99
CA LEU A 27 29.71 -23.94 36.16
C LEU A 27 29.68 -23.01 34.95
N ASN A 28 30.85 -22.68 34.38
CA ASN A 28 30.93 -21.90 33.14
C ASN A 28 30.26 -22.63 31.97
N MET A 29 30.45 -23.95 31.85
CA MET A 29 29.83 -24.78 30.81
C MET A 29 28.30 -24.80 30.93
N ILE A 30 27.76 -24.86 32.15
CA ILE A 30 26.31 -24.82 32.38
C ILE A 30 25.74 -23.44 32.04
N ILE A 31 26.39 -22.35 32.47
CA ILE A 31 25.93 -20.98 32.22
C ILE A 31 25.96 -20.66 30.72
N THR A 32 27.05 -21.00 30.03
CA THR A 32 27.18 -20.78 28.58
C THR A 32 26.20 -21.63 27.78
N GLY A 33 25.92 -22.87 28.22
CA GLY A 33 24.88 -23.74 27.65
C GLY A 33 23.47 -23.13 27.78
N VAL A 34 23.08 -22.69 28.98
CA VAL A 34 21.76 -22.05 29.21
C VAL A 34 21.64 -20.75 28.42
N PHE A 35 22.71 -19.95 28.35
CA PHE A 35 22.73 -18.70 27.61
C PHE A 35 22.59 -18.90 26.11
N SER A 36 23.35 -19.84 25.53
CA SER A 36 23.28 -20.17 24.11
C SER A 36 21.90 -20.74 23.71
N MET A 37 21.31 -21.61 24.54
CA MET A 37 19.94 -22.10 24.33
C MET A 37 18.91 -20.97 24.41
N SER A 38 19.09 -20.01 25.32
CA SER A 38 18.20 -18.85 25.45
C SER A 38 18.29 -17.93 24.23
N LEU A 39 19.51 -17.66 23.74
CA LEU A 39 19.72 -16.89 22.52
C LEU A 39 19.15 -17.59 21.27
N ALA A 40 19.34 -18.90 21.15
CA ALA A 40 18.76 -19.70 20.08
C ALA A 40 17.22 -19.68 20.14
N SER A 41 16.64 -19.75 21.35
CA SER A 41 15.19 -19.65 21.52
C SER A 41 14.66 -18.27 21.12
N ILE A 42 15.37 -17.20 21.45
CA ILE A 42 15.02 -15.83 21.05
C ILE A 42 15.15 -15.67 19.54
N SER A 43 16.22 -16.17 18.91
CA SER A 43 16.40 -16.06 17.46
C SER A 43 15.33 -16.84 16.69
N ILE A 44 14.92 -18.01 17.20
CA ILE A 44 13.80 -18.79 16.69
C ILE A 44 12.48 -18.01 16.86
N ILE A 45 12.20 -17.46 18.04
CA ILE A 45 11.00 -16.65 18.29
C ILE A 45 10.95 -15.41 17.38
N LEU A 46 12.06 -14.67 17.27
CA LEU A 46 12.16 -13.51 16.40
C LEU A 46 12.08 -13.90 14.91
N GLY A 47 12.61 -15.06 14.53
CA GLY A 47 12.50 -15.62 13.19
C GLY A 47 11.07 -16.07 12.85
N PHE A 48 10.33 -16.60 13.82
CA PHE A 48 8.92 -16.96 13.68
C PHE A 48 8.01 -15.74 13.56
N PHE A 49 8.30 -14.67 14.29
CA PHE A 49 7.62 -13.40 14.10
C PHE A 49 8.22 -12.69 12.88
N LYS A 50 7.80 -13.09 11.69
CA LYS A 50 8.08 -12.35 10.45
C LYS A 50 7.45 -10.96 10.55
N VAL A 51 8.18 -10.01 11.13
CA VAL A 51 7.81 -8.60 11.18
C VAL A 51 7.90 -8.09 9.75
N SER A 52 6.79 -7.60 9.20
CA SER A 52 6.81 -7.03 7.84
C SER A 52 7.75 -5.84 7.78
N LYS A 53 8.36 -5.60 6.61
CA LYS A 53 9.22 -4.43 6.37
C LYS A 53 8.51 -3.13 6.80
N ARG A 54 7.22 -3.02 6.47
CA ARG A 54 6.32 -1.95 6.94
C ARG A 54 6.33 -1.82 8.46
N ASP A 55 5.99 -2.89 9.18
CA ASP A 55 5.83 -2.82 10.64
C ASP A 55 7.15 -2.43 11.32
N ARG A 56 8.29 -2.85 10.76
CA ARG A 56 9.62 -2.41 11.18
C ARG A 56 9.84 -0.91 10.91
N TYR A 57 9.56 -0.44 9.69
CA TYR A 57 9.74 0.97 9.32
C TYR A 57 8.87 1.92 10.16
N ILE A 58 7.58 1.57 10.39
CA ILE A 58 6.68 2.32 11.27
C ILE A 58 7.21 2.35 12.71
N TRP A 59 7.80 1.25 13.17
CA TRP A 59 8.33 1.16 14.53
C TRP A 59 9.58 2.03 14.72
N GLU A 60 10.51 1.99 13.78
CA GLU A 60 11.73 2.82 13.74
C GLU A 60 11.38 4.30 13.79
N HIS A 61 10.38 4.72 13.01
CA HIS A 61 9.96 6.11 12.89
C HIS A 61 8.70 6.45 13.70
N ARG A 62 8.40 5.70 14.77
CA ARG A 62 7.12 5.80 15.50
C ARG A 62 6.82 7.16 16.14
N LYS A 63 7.83 8.03 16.31
CA LYS A 63 7.66 9.39 16.84
C LYS A 63 7.52 10.44 15.73
N GLU A 64 7.81 10.07 14.50
CA GLU A 64 7.83 10.97 13.35
C GLU A 64 6.46 11.01 12.68
N LYS A 65 6.22 12.08 11.92
CA LYS A 65 4.99 12.27 11.15
C LYS A 65 5.10 11.56 9.81
N PHE A 66 4.05 10.81 9.48
CA PHE A 66 3.84 10.18 8.19
C PHE A 66 2.72 10.89 7.46
N ARG A 67 2.93 11.22 6.19
CA ARG A 67 1.86 11.53 5.25
C ARG A 67 1.32 10.22 4.70
N LEU A 68 0.09 9.90 5.06
CA LEU A 68 -0.63 8.71 4.64
C LEU A 68 -1.61 9.07 3.52
N SER A 69 -1.58 8.33 2.41
CA SER A 69 -2.64 8.31 1.40
C SER A 69 -3.18 6.89 1.30
N TYR A 70 -4.44 6.67 1.66
CA TYR A 70 -5.06 5.35 1.62
C TYR A 70 -6.01 5.27 0.43
N ALA A 71 -5.61 4.56 -0.61
CA ALA A 71 -6.23 4.54 -1.93
C ALA A 71 -6.56 3.12 -2.39
N TYR A 72 -7.27 3.03 -3.51
CA TYR A 72 -7.48 1.81 -4.25
C TYR A 72 -7.21 2.01 -5.74
N LEU A 73 -6.90 0.90 -6.41
CA LEU A 73 -6.74 0.82 -7.85
C LEU A 73 -7.60 -0.33 -8.35
N ILE A 74 -8.24 -0.15 -9.48
CA ILE A 74 -9.03 -1.17 -10.14
C ILE A 74 -8.22 -1.74 -11.30
N ARG A 75 -7.93 -3.03 -11.20
CA ARG A 75 -7.34 -3.82 -12.27
C ARG A 75 -8.45 -4.35 -13.16
N ILE A 76 -8.79 -3.58 -14.18
CA ILE A 76 -9.80 -3.95 -15.19
C ILE A 76 -9.11 -4.78 -16.27
N ILE A 77 -9.53 -6.04 -16.45
CA ILE A 77 -8.86 -7.04 -17.30
C ILE A 77 -9.79 -7.47 -18.43
N THR A 78 -9.28 -7.48 -19.66
CA THR A 78 -9.96 -8.02 -20.85
C THR A 78 -9.79 -9.53 -20.97
N SER A 79 -10.54 -10.19 -21.87
CA SER A 79 -10.41 -11.62 -22.14
C SER A 79 -9.03 -11.99 -22.69
N ASP A 80 -8.37 -11.03 -23.33
CA ASP A 80 -7.02 -11.16 -23.90
C ASP A 80 -5.91 -10.81 -22.89
N ASN A 81 -6.24 -10.73 -21.59
CA ASN A 81 -5.30 -10.37 -20.50
C ASN A 81 -4.63 -9.00 -20.68
N LYS A 82 -5.28 -8.06 -21.36
CA LYS A 82 -4.89 -6.65 -21.36
C LYS A 82 -5.57 -5.91 -20.22
N PHE A 83 -5.01 -4.77 -19.86
CA PHE A 83 -5.47 -3.92 -18.77
C PHE A 83 -6.06 -2.64 -19.35
N LEU A 84 -7.31 -2.35 -19.02
CA LEU A 84 -7.95 -1.09 -19.36
C LEU A 84 -7.45 0.00 -18.41
N LEU A 85 -6.87 1.05 -18.98
CA LEU A 85 -6.39 2.24 -18.27
C LEU A 85 -7.15 3.48 -18.76
N VAL A 86 -7.21 4.49 -17.90
CA VAL A 86 -7.79 5.80 -18.21
C VAL A 86 -6.72 6.88 -18.26
N LYS A 87 -6.89 7.90 -19.10
CA LYS A 87 -5.95 9.00 -19.25
C LYS A 87 -6.19 10.07 -18.19
N SER A 88 -5.18 10.32 -17.36
CA SER A 88 -5.25 11.35 -16.32
C SER A 88 -5.38 12.74 -16.91
N SER A 89 -6.30 13.54 -16.39
CA SER A 89 -6.42 14.97 -16.74
C SER A 89 -5.25 15.81 -16.19
N LYS A 90 -4.57 15.34 -15.14
CA LYS A 90 -3.51 16.10 -14.44
C LYS A 90 -2.16 16.05 -15.14
N ASN A 91 -1.80 14.89 -15.69
CA ASN A 91 -0.49 14.68 -16.31
C ASN A 91 -0.54 14.04 -17.70
N PHE A 92 -1.74 13.83 -18.25
CA PHE A 92 -2.01 13.25 -19.57
C PHE A 92 -1.44 11.85 -19.80
N LYS A 93 -1.02 11.15 -18.73
CA LYS A 93 -0.57 9.75 -18.76
C LYS A 93 -1.72 8.81 -18.46
N TYR A 94 -1.66 7.60 -19.01
CA TYR A 94 -2.58 6.52 -18.68
C TYR A 94 -2.28 5.97 -17.29
N GLN A 95 -3.33 5.69 -16.52
CA GLN A 95 -3.26 5.17 -15.16
C GLN A 95 -4.42 4.19 -14.89
N PRO A 96 -4.33 3.36 -13.84
CA PRO A 96 -5.46 2.55 -13.44
C PRO A 96 -6.62 3.45 -13.00
N VAL A 97 -7.84 2.95 -13.18
CA VAL A 97 -9.01 3.56 -12.54
C VAL A 97 -8.86 3.47 -11.03
N GLY A 98 -9.17 4.55 -10.32
CA GLY A 98 -9.16 4.56 -8.86
C GLY A 98 -8.70 5.86 -8.23
N GLY A 99 -8.74 5.90 -6.90
CA GLY A 99 -8.57 7.13 -6.16
C GLY A 99 -8.33 6.89 -4.67
N VAL A 100 -8.25 7.99 -3.93
CA VAL A 100 -8.17 7.92 -2.47
C VAL A 100 -9.55 7.55 -1.93
N TYR A 101 -9.56 6.70 -0.91
CA TYR A 101 -10.81 6.34 -0.24
C TYR A 101 -11.46 7.59 0.36
N HIS A 102 -12.75 7.79 0.12
CA HIS A 102 -13.49 8.80 0.88
C HIS A 102 -13.83 8.29 2.29
N ILE A 103 -13.73 9.17 3.29
CA ILE A 103 -14.34 8.95 4.59
C ILE A 103 -15.86 9.01 4.49
N LYS A 104 -16.55 8.29 5.36
CA LYS A 104 -18.01 8.46 5.48
C LYS A 104 -18.30 9.86 6.04
N ASP A 105 -19.41 10.44 5.60
CA ASP A 105 -19.87 11.76 6.05
C ASP A 105 -19.87 11.86 7.58
N ASN A 106 -19.46 13.02 8.09
CA ASN A 106 -19.42 13.32 9.53
C ASN A 106 -18.53 12.38 10.37
N THR A 107 -17.59 11.65 9.77
CA THR A 107 -16.64 10.79 10.51
C THR A 107 -15.24 11.37 10.66
N MET A 108 -14.99 12.60 10.21
CA MET A 108 -13.67 13.24 10.32
C MET A 108 -13.22 13.36 11.78
N ASP A 109 -14.10 13.78 12.69
CA ASP A 109 -13.82 13.88 14.13
C ASP A 109 -13.35 12.55 14.75
N TYR A 110 -13.91 11.44 14.28
CA TYR A 110 -13.46 10.10 14.70
C TYR A 110 -12.01 9.86 14.30
N TRP A 111 -11.61 10.21 13.07
CA TRP A 111 -10.23 10.06 12.61
C TRP A 111 -9.29 11.05 13.31
N GLU A 112 -9.75 12.26 13.56
CA GLU A 112 -8.99 13.26 14.31
C GLU A 112 -8.72 12.84 15.75
N SER A 113 -9.69 12.18 16.41
CA SER A 113 -9.51 11.59 17.74
C SER A 113 -8.42 10.49 17.75
N LEU A 114 -8.24 9.80 16.62
CA LEU A 114 -7.17 8.81 16.41
C LEU A 114 -5.84 9.47 16.00
N GLY A 115 -5.78 10.79 15.89
CA GLY A 115 -4.57 11.55 15.57
C GLY A 115 -4.24 11.63 14.09
N PHE A 116 -5.21 11.38 13.20
CA PHE A 116 -5.13 11.74 11.79
C PHE A 116 -5.47 13.23 11.61
N ARG A 117 -4.87 13.90 10.64
CA ARG A 117 -5.18 15.28 10.26
C ARG A 117 -5.14 15.39 8.74
N ASN A 118 -6.19 15.90 8.11
CA ASN A 118 -6.15 16.18 6.67
C ASN A 118 -5.03 17.20 6.40
N ASP A 119 -4.24 16.99 5.35
CA ASP A 119 -3.10 17.86 5.00
C ASP A 119 -3.48 19.00 4.03
N GLY A 120 -4.76 19.12 3.69
CA GLY A 120 -5.31 20.08 2.73
C GLY A 120 -5.04 19.72 1.27
N THR A 121 -4.43 18.56 1.00
CA THR A 121 -4.07 18.15 -0.36
C THR A 121 -5.11 17.23 -0.97
N GLY A 122 -6.06 17.79 -1.73
CA GLY A 122 -7.15 17.03 -2.36
C GLY A 122 -8.50 17.35 -1.74
N ASP A 123 -9.44 16.42 -1.86
CA ASP A 123 -10.80 16.66 -1.41
C ASP A 123 -10.91 16.48 0.11
N LYS A 124 -11.87 17.17 0.72
CA LYS A 124 -12.04 17.12 2.19
C LYS A 124 -12.36 15.70 2.69
N GLU A 125 -12.99 14.91 1.84
CA GLU A 125 -13.37 13.53 2.12
C GLU A 125 -12.24 12.54 1.86
N ASP A 126 -11.17 12.91 1.15
CA ASP A 126 -10.04 12.03 0.89
C ASP A 126 -9.39 11.56 2.20
N PHE A 127 -9.20 10.25 2.35
CA PHE A 127 -8.35 9.67 3.39
C PHE A 127 -6.87 9.88 3.09
N ARG A 128 -6.47 11.15 3.05
CA ARG A 128 -5.11 11.61 2.85
C ARG A 128 -4.77 12.68 3.87
N GLY A 129 -3.63 12.52 4.52
CA GLY A 129 -3.26 13.41 5.60
C GLY A 129 -2.10 12.89 6.43
N VAL A 130 -1.95 13.45 7.63
CA VAL A 130 -0.79 13.26 8.50
C VAL A 130 -1.16 12.50 9.75
N VAL A 131 -0.27 11.60 10.16
CA VAL A 131 -0.41 10.81 11.38
C VAL A 131 0.97 10.52 11.98
N ILE A 132 1.08 10.53 13.31
CA ILE A 132 2.30 10.11 14.01
C ILE A 132 2.46 8.58 13.88
N GLY A 133 3.66 8.09 13.56
CA GLY A 133 3.92 6.67 13.32
C GLY A 133 3.39 5.71 14.42
N SER A 134 3.43 6.12 15.68
CA SER A 134 2.90 5.36 16.82
C SER A 134 1.38 5.09 16.74
N LYS A 135 0.61 5.93 16.04
CA LYS A 135 -0.83 5.77 15.82
C LYS A 135 -1.16 5.16 14.46
N LEU A 136 -0.22 5.20 13.50
CA LEU A 136 -0.41 4.78 12.12
C LEU A 136 -0.91 3.33 12.00
N LYS A 137 -0.30 2.37 12.72
CA LYS A 137 -0.73 0.96 12.70
C LYS A 137 -2.18 0.76 13.14
N LYS A 138 -2.65 1.56 14.12
CA LYS A 138 -4.04 1.50 14.59
C LYS A 138 -4.99 2.01 13.52
N ILE A 139 -4.65 3.12 12.86
CA ILE A 139 -5.43 3.72 11.78
C ILE A 139 -5.51 2.77 10.58
N LEU A 140 -4.37 2.25 10.11
CA LEU A 140 -4.33 1.27 9.01
C LEU A 140 -5.23 0.06 9.28
N LYS A 141 -5.19 -0.49 10.50
CA LYS A 141 -6.06 -1.61 10.88
C LYS A 141 -7.56 -1.28 10.83
N LYS A 142 -7.94 -0.02 11.10
CA LYS A 142 -9.34 0.43 11.01
C LYS A 142 -9.76 0.59 9.55
N LEU A 143 -8.90 1.17 8.71
CA LEU A 143 -9.12 1.31 7.28
C LEU A 143 -9.19 -0.05 6.59
N ASP A 144 -8.31 -1.00 6.94
CA ASP A 144 -8.32 -2.33 6.35
C ASP A 144 -9.62 -3.08 6.65
N LYS A 145 -10.29 -2.75 7.76
CA LYS A 145 -11.61 -3.25 8.17
C LYS A 145 -12.80 -2.48 7.56
N GLY A 146 -12.56 -1.44 6.76
CA GLY A 146 -13.63 -0.63 6.16
C GLY A 146 -14.35 0.31 7.14
N ILE A 147 -13.79 0.56 8.32
CA ILE A 147 -14.42 1.45 9.30
C ILE A 147 -14.44 2.87 8.74
N ASN A 148 -15.61 3.51 8.70
CA ASN A 148 -15.80 4.94 8.39
C ASN A 148 -15.13 5.43 7.09
N ARG A 149 -15.08 4.57 6.08
CA ARG A 149 -14.74 4.91 4.68
C ARG A 149 -15.73 4.26 3.73
N GLU A 150 -15.73 4.69 2.48
CA GLU A 150 -16.49 4.01 1.42
C GLU A 150 -16.09 2.51 1.31
N GLU A 151 -17.07 1.71 0.91
CA GLU A 151 -17.01 0.24 1.02
C GLU A 151 -16.55 -0.43 -0.28
N SER A 152 -16.81 0.20 -1.43
CA SER A 152 -16.50 -0.32 -2.76
C SER A 152 -15.76 0.71 -3.62
N PRO A 153 -15.04 0.28 -4.66
CA PRO A 153 -14.36 1.16 -5.60
C PRO A 153 -15.31 1.75 -6.68
N ASN A 154 -16.63 1.65 -6.48
CA ASN A 154 -17.64 1.95 -7.50
C ASN A 154 -17.63 3.43 -7.91
N ARG A 155 -17.30 4.35 -7.00
CA ARG A 155 -17.29 5.79 -7.28
C ARG A 155 -16.38 6.11 -8.47
N GLU A 156 -15.11 5.75 -8.36
CA GLU A 156 -14.10 6.02 -9.38
C GLU A 156 -14.39 5.24 -10.67
N PHE A 157 -14.88 4.01 -10.57
CA PHE A 157 -15.28 3.24 -11.75
C PHE A 157 -16.43 3.93 -12.51
N ASN A 158 -17.44 4.39 -11.77
CA ASN A 158 -18.56 5.10 -12.37
C ASN A 158 -18.13 6.42 -12.99
N GLU A 159 -17.22 7.15 -12.33
CA GLU A 159 -16.75 8.46 -12.78
C GLU A 159 -15.79 8.40 -13.97
N GLU A 160 -14.79 7.53 -13.89
CA GLU A 160 -13.73 7.44 -14.89
C GLU A 160 -14.05 6.44 -16.01
N VAL A 161 -15.06 5.58 -15.89
CA VAL A 161 -15.43 4.65 -16.97
C VAL A 161 -16.88 4.85 -17.39
N ILE A 162 -17.84 4.63 -16.48
CA ILE A 162 -19.26 4.51 -16.87
C ILE A 162 -19.83 5.84 -17.38
N LYS A 163 -19.51 6.97 -16.73
CA LYS A 163 -19.95 8.30 -17.17
C LYS A 163 -19.43 8.69 -18.57
N MET A 164 -18.36 8.05 -19.04
CA MET A 164 -17.81 8.29 -20.39
C MET A 164 -18.64 7.58 -21.46
N LEU A 165 -19.31 6.48 -21.12
CA LEU A 165 -20.12 5.69 -22.05
C LEU A 165 -21.46 6.37 -22.36
N SER A 166 -22.05 5.97 -23.49
CA SER A 166 -23.42 6.33 -23.86
C SER A 166 -24.41 5.77 -22.83
N THR A 167 -25.58 6.42 -22.66
CA THR A 167 -26.57 5.96 -21.68
C THR A 167 -26.98 4.50 -21.90
N GLU A 168 -27.15 4.07 -23.15
CA GLU A 168 -27.52 2.68 -23.51
C GLU A 168 -26.43 1.66 -23.16
N ASP A 169 -25.16 2.06 -23.24
CA ASP A 169 -24.03 1.20 -22.94
C ASP A 169 -23.80 1.01 -21.43
N ARG A 170 -24.27 1.95 -20.59
CA ARG A 170 -24.07 1.92 -19.14
C ARG A 170 -24.77 0.74 -18.48
N ASP A 171 -25.93 0.34 -19.00
CA ASP A 171 -26.73 -0.77 -18.48
C ASP A 171 -25.93 -2.08 -18.44
N TYR A 172 -24.96 -2.26 -19.35
CA TYR A 172 -24.08 -3.44 -19.38
C TYR A 172 -23.05 -3.48 -18.25
N PHE A 173 -22.96 -2.42 -17.44
CA PHE A 173 -22.01 -2.28 -16.34
C PHE A 173 -22.70 -2.12 -14.97
N GLU A 174 -24.03 -2.20 -14.89
CA GLU A 174 -24.79 -1.98 -13.64
C GLU A 174 -24.64 -3.12 -12.61
N ASP A 175 -24.26 -4.33 -13.04
CA ASP A 175 -23.96 -5.47 -12.14
C ASP A 175 -22.56 -5.34 -11.50
N ILE A 176 -22.38 -4.30 -10.68
CA ILE A 176 -21.10 -3.88 -10.10
C ILE A 176 -20.60 -4.82 -8.96
N GLU A 177 -21.32 -5.91 -8.66
CA GLU A 177 -20.91 -6.91 -7.64
C GLU A 177 -19.65 -7.73 -8.02
N HIS A 178 -18.97 -7.40 -9.11
CA HIS A 178 -17.84 -8.16 -9.63
C HIS A 178 -16.45 -7.71 -9.16
N PHE A 179 -16.33 -6.66 -8.34
CA PHE A 179 -15.02 -6.27 -7.79
C PHE A 179 -14.50 -7.29 -6.78
N LYS A 180 -13.48 -8.05 -7.17
CA LYS A 180 -12.82 -9.01 -6.28
C LYS A 180 -11.58 -8.37 -5.69
N TYR A 181 -11.52 -8.26 -4.37
CA TYR A 181 -10.28 -7.83 -3.71
C TYR A 181 -9.14 -8.77 -4.09
N HIS A 182 -8.10 -8.22 -4.70
CA HIS A 182 -6.96 -8.99 -5.19
C HIS A 182 -5.82 -8.98 -4.19
N ARG A 183 -5.32 -7.78 -3.85
CA ARG A 183 -4.19 -7.61 -2.93
C ARG A 183 -4.11 -6.20 -2.38
N ARG A 184 -3.18 -6.00 -1.46
CA ARG A 184 -2.77 -4.69 -0.96
C ARG A 184 -1.30 -4.50 -1.27
N THR A 185 -0.94 -3.32 -1.77
CA THR A 185 0.44 -2.90 -1.97
C THR A 185 0.68 -1.59 -1.25
N GLU A 186 1.93 -1.33 -0.89
CA GLU A 186 2.33 -0.13 -0.17
C GLU A 186 3.60 0.44 -0.78
N LEU A 187 3.67 1.76 -0.79
CA LEU A 187 4.88 2.49 -1.08
C LEU A 187 5.28 3.27 0.17
N PHE A 188 6.55 3.17 0.52
CA PHE A 188 7.19 3.99 1.53
C PHE A 188 8.32 4.75 0.86
N GLY A 189 8.51 6.00 1.27
CA GLY A 189 9.64 6.80 0.83
C GLY A 189 9.76 8.05 1.67
N ASP A 190 10.98 8.56 1.77
CA ASP A 190 11.24 9.88 2.34
C ASP A 190 11.00 10.91 1.24
N GLU A 191 10.14 11.90 1.49
CA GLU A 191 9.88 12.96 0.52
C GLU A 191 10.48 14.28 1.01
N LEU A 192 11.40 14.84 0.24
CA LEU A 192 11.85 16.23 0.40
C LEU A 192 10.74 17.24 0.09
N PHE A 193 9.71 16.83 -0.68
CA PHE A 193 8.64 17.70 -1.19
C PHE A 193 7.61 18.15 -0.13
N TYR A 194 7.50 17.44 1.00
CA TYR A 194 6.54 17.76 2.08
C TYR A 194 7.22 17.97 3.43
N SER A 195 8.50 18.36 3.43
CA SER A 195 9.32 18.53 4.64
C SER A 195 8.65 19.39 5.73
N ASN A 196 7.77 20.32 5.35
CA ASN A 196 7.01 21.16 6.29
C ASN A 196 5.85 20.43 7.01
N ILE A 197 5.37 19.30 6.49
CA ILE A 197 4.15 18.62 6.95
C ILE A 197 4.47 17.23 7.54
N ALA A 198 5.29 16.43 6.85
CA ALA A 198 5.68 15.10 7.27
C ALA A 198 7.03 14.70 6.64
N LYS A 199 7.83 13.94 7.39
CA LYS A 199 9.15 13.48 6.94
C LYS A 199 9.09 12.19 6.11
N HIS A 200 8.04 11.39 6.33
CA HIS A 200 7.84 10.12 5.64
C HIS A 200 6.53 10.12 4.86
N ARG A 201 6.50 9.49 3.69
CA ARG A 201 5.30 9.21 2.91
C ARG A 201 4.96 7.72 2.98
N MET A 202 3.67 7.44 3.11
CA MET A 202 3.09 6.10 3.01
C MET A 202 1.87 6.15 2.10
N ASN A 203 1.99 5.58 0.90
CA ASN A 203 0.83 5.35 0.03
C ASN A 203 0.42 3.89 0.14
N VAL A 204 -0.84 3.65 0.45
CA VAL A 204 -1.42 2.30 0.50
C VAL A 204 -2.39 2.18 -0.66
N TYR A 205 -2.26 1.14 -1.46
CA TYR A 205 -3.19 0.84 -2.55
C TYR A 205 -3.82 -0.53 -2.32
N ARG A 206 -5.15 -0.56 -2.20
CA ARG A 206 -5.93 -1.80 -2.31
C ARG A 206 -6.26 -2.04 -3.77
N ILE A 207 -5.86 -3.18 -4.31
CA ILE A 207 -6.10 -3.52 -5.70
C ILE A 207 -7.33 -4.43 -5.78
N TYR A 208 -8.29 -4.03 -6.61
CA TYR A 208 -9.51 -4.77 -6.90
C TYR A 208 -9.49 -5.24 -8.35
N ASP A 209 -9.82 -6.50 -8.58
CA ASP A 209 -9.95 -7.04 -9.93
C ASP A 209 -11.37 -6.84 -10.44
N TYR A 210 -11.47 -6.42 -11.69
CA TYR A 210 -12.72 -6.43 -12.45
C TYR A 210 -12.43 -7.09 -13.80
N LYS A 211 -13.14 -8.17 -14.11
CA LYS A 211 -13.00 -8.85 -15.40
C LYS A 211 -14.14 -8.40 -16.29
N LEU A 212 -13.81 -7.83 -17.44
CA LEU A 212 -14.83 -7.45 -18.40
C LEU A 212 -15.49 -8.70 -18.98
N THR A 213 -16.78 -8.58 -19.28
CA THR A 213 -17.48 -9.54 -20.14
C THR A 213 -17.15 -9.21 -21.60
N ARG A 214 -17.32 -10.19 -22.51
CA ARG A 214 -17.14 -9.94 -23.95
C ARG A 214 -17.96 -8.75 -24.45
N LYS A 215 -19.20 -8.63 -23.98
CA LYS A 215 -20.08 -7.52 -24.36
C LYS A 215 -19.55 -6.16 -23.86
N GLN A 216 -19.03 -6.11 -22.63
CA GLN A 216 -18.39 -4.90 -22.10
C GLN A 216 -17.11 -4.56 -22.87
N GLU A 217 -16.31 -5.55 -23.25
CA GLU A 217 -15.13 -5.35 -24.10
C GLU A 217 -15.48 -4.79 -25.47
N ASP A 218 -16.53 -5.32 -26.11
CA ASP A 218 -17.01 -4.82 -27.40
C ASP A 218 -17.44 -3.34 -27.29
N ILE A 219 -18.13 -2.97 -26.20
CA ILE A 219 -18.52 -1.58 -25.92
C ILE A 219 -17.27 -0.70 -25.80
N ILE A 220 -16.30 -1.09 -24.97
CA ILE A 220 -15.06 -0.33 -24.77
C ILE A 220 -14.27 -0.20 -26.08
N ASN A 221 -14.16 -1.27 -26.86
CA ASN A 221 -13.41 -1.24 -28.13
C ASN A 221 -14.10 -0.37 -29.19
N ASN A 222 -15.43 -0.29 -29.17
CA ASN A 222 -16.20 0.59 -30.05
C ASN A 222 -16.19 2.04 -29.59
N PHE A 223 -15.93 2.28 -28.29
CA PHE A 223 -15.74 3.60 -27.71
C PHE A 223 -14.38 4.18 -28.13
N LYS A 224 -14.30 4.64 -29.39
CA LYS A 224 -13.09 5.23 -29.98
C LYS A 224 -12.77 6.59 -29.37
N ASN A 225 -12.07 6.61 -28.23
CA ASN A 225 -11.49 7.85 -27.70
C ASN A 225 -10.08 7.63 -27.13
N ASP A 226 -9.34 8.73 -26.96
CA ASP A 226 -7.98 8.73 -26.40
C ASP A 226 -7.97 8.66 -24.87
N TYR A 227 -9.13 8.56 -24.23
CA TYR A 227 -9.25 8.59 -22.78
C TYR A 227 -9.18 7.20 -22.18
N ILE A 228 -9.83 6.20 -22.79
CA ILE A 228 -9.76 4.79 -22.35
C ILE A 228 -8.92 3.99 -23.33
N LYS A 229 -7.93 3.26 -22.84
CA LYS A 229 -7.08 2.40 -23.68
C LYS A 229 -6.61 1.15 -22.96
N CYS A 230 -6.53 0.04 -23.70
CA CYS A 230 -6.03 -1.23 -23.20
C CYS A 230 -4.52 -1.38 -23.45
N PHE A 231 -3.79 -1.85 -22.44
CA PHE A 231 -2.35 -2.09 -22.49
C PHE A 231 -2.02 -3.51 -22.06
N SER A 232 -1.03 -4.12 -22.70
CA SER A 232 -0.47 -5.40 -22.30
C SER A 232 0.34 -5.29 -21.00
N HIS A 233 0.65 -6.44 -20.41
CA HIS A 233 1.52 -6.55 -19.25
C HIS A 233 2.89 -5.89 -19.49
N GLU A 234 3.49 -6.14 -20.66
CA GLU A 234 4.81 -5.63 -21.03
C GLU A 234 4.81 -4.12 -21.23
N GLU A 235 3.80 -3.58 -21.92
CA GLU A 235 3.64 -2.13 -22.08
C GLU A 235 3.55 -1.44 -20.72
N ILE A 236 2.82 -1.99 -19.74
CA ILE A 236 2.75 -1.41 -18.38
C ILE A 236 4.10 -1.45 -17.68
N LEU A 237 4.85 -2.55 -17.76
CA LEU A 237 6.17 -2.64 -17.13
C LEU A 237 7.13 -1.59 -17.72
N ASN A 238 7.08 -1.41 -19.05
CA ASN A 238 7.88 -0.43 -19.78
C ASN A 238 7.26 0.98 -19.81
N LEU A 239 6.20 1.24 -19.04
CA LEU A 239 5.49 2.53 -18.97
C LEU A 239 4.99 3.07 -20.33
N GLY A 240 4.74 2.17 -21.28
CA GLY A 240 4.35 2.48 -22.65
C GLY A 240 5.44 3.18 -23.45
N MET A 241 6.71 3.08 -23.02
CA MET A 241 7.86 3.59 -23.76
C MET A 241 8.16 2.67 -24.95
N ASP A 242 8.40 3.26 -26.11
CA ASP A 242 8.85 2.56 -27.31
C ASP A 242 10.35 2.82 -27.48
N ILE A 243 11.13 1.94 -26.84
CA ILE A 243 12.58 2.05 -26.79
C ILE A 243 13.19 1.81 -28.18
N SER A 244 12.54 0.99 -29.02
CA SER A 244 12.98 0.70 -30.40
C SER A 244 12.90 1.91 -31.32
N ASN A 245 11.89 2.77 -31.16
CA ASN A 245 11.68 3.94 -32.01
C ASN A 245 12.22 5.25 -31.38
N GLY A 246 13.01 5.15 -30.30
CA GLY A 246 13.61 6.32 -29.63
C GLY A 246 12.63 7.17 -28.82
N ASN A 247 11.41 6.68 -28.56
CA ASN A 247 10.46 7.37 -27.70
C ASN A 247 10.66 6.96 -26.23
N HIS A 248 11.44 7.75 -25.52
CA HIS A 248 11.76 7.54 -24.11
C HIS A 248 10.76 8.18 -23.14
N ASN A 249 9.69 8.82 -23.65
CA ASN A 249 8.73 9.51 -22.78
C ASN A 249 7.65 8.53 -22.30
N PRO A 250 7.56 8.24 -20.99
CA PRO A 250 6.56 7.33 -20.47
C PRO A 250 5.15 7.92 -20.61
N ILE A 251 4.28 7.21 -21.31
CA ILE A 251 2.87 7.56 -21.48
C ILE A 251 1.97 6.92 -20.42
N ILE A 252 2.49 5.96 -19.65
CA ILE A 252 1.81 5.31 -18.52
C ILE A 252 2.42 5.82 -17.21
N ASN A 253 1.57 6.06 -16.22
CA ASN A 253 1.99 6.50 -14.90
C ASN A 253 2.69 5.35 -14.15
N GLU A 254 3.73 5.64 -13.38
CA GLU A 254 4.61 4.61 -12.82
C GLU A 254 3.90 3.66 -11.84
N HIS A 255 2.97 4.19 -11.05
CA HIS A 255 2.20 3.39 -10.09
C HIS A 255 1.28 2.35 -10.76
N THR A 256 1.04 2.46 -12.07
CA THR A 256 0.34 1.43 -12.87
C THR A 256 1.06 0.08 -12.81
N ARG A 257 2.38 0.06 -12.58
CA ARG A 257 3.14 -1.18 -12.38
C ARG A 257 2.60 -2.02 -11.22
N PHE A 258 1.84 -1.45 -10.29
CA PHE A 258 1.18 -2.21 -9.21
C PHE A 258 0.04 -3.09 -9.71
N LEU A 259 -0.49 -2.87 -10.90
CA LEU A 259 -1.46 -3.81 -11.46
C LEU A 259 -0.83 -5.17 -11.80
N VAL A 260 0.44 -5.14 -12.21
CA VAL A 260 1.13 -6.27 -12.84
C VAL A 260 2.24 -6.89 -12.00
N SER A 261 2.91 -6.12 -11.15
CA SER A 261 3.98 -6.60 -10.28
C SER A 261 3.44 -7.53 -9.19
N ARG A 262 4.09 -8.67 -8.95
CA ARG A 262 3.70 -9.61 -7.88
C ARG A 262 4.27 -9.24 -6.50
N THR A 263 5.06 -8.18 -6.40
CA THR A 263 5.81 -7.79 -5.19
C THR A 263 5.60 -6.30 -4.84
N GLU A 264 5.82 -5.95 -3.57
CA GLU A 264 5.96 -4.56 -3.10
C GLU A 264 7.03 -3.88 -3.97
N VAL A 265 6.63 -2.86 -4.74
CA VAL A 265 7.57 -2.06 -5.53
C VAL A 265 8.14 -1.02 -4.57
N ASN A 266 9.39 -1.15 -4.17
CA ASN A 266 10.08 -0.06 -3.47
C ASN A 266 10.61 0.89 -4.55
N TYR A 267 10.31 2.17 -4.42
CA TYR A 267 11.17 3.18 -5.01
C TYR A 267 12.35 3.30 -4.06
N GLU A 268 13.48 2.67 -4.39
CA GLU A 268 14.74 3.18 -3.90
C GLU A 268 14.96 4.52 -4.63
N LEU A 269 14.93 5.61 -3.87
CA LEU A 269 15.42 6.92 -4.28
C LEU A 269 16.90 6.99 -3.95
#